data_AF-A0A0G2HBD8-F1
#
_entry.id   AF-A0A0G2HBD8-F1
#
_cell.length_a   1.000
_cell.length_b   1.000
_cell.length_c   1.000
_cell.angle_alpha   90.00
_cell.angle_beta   90.00
_cell.angle_gamma   90.00
#
_symmetry.space_group_name_H-M   'P 1'
#
loop_
_entity.id
_entity.type
_entity.pdbx_description
1 polymer ?
#
loop_
_entity_poly.entity_id
_entity_poly.type
_entity_poly.pdbx_seq_one_letter_code
_entity_poly.pdbx_strand_id
1 'polypeptide(L)'
;MARSAVASVAVLVALVAILLSLWSSRQGAQPESALAADHVVGLNNTALFLVTGNAGLSNVHFATAQALLESHPDIQVHFASSDWSIATKLDRISSHARAKTPEASPIVFHELPGPSYVKACQDAGVQFTDTIQPPGRRGAAKMCELLQVFVAPWTGEDHLAIYRAARGIIAEVEPAVTVLDTLFRPGIDAVRAARRVHAFVTPNTLAENFVAEQPYLSMLWKYPALGSDFGYPVPWGKIPENIWLSLRLGWSMLRLPGLAEKKRFLREEGGIEDPLSFYKLHRPDVPWITQTTEGASTPVAVVPENVTCTGPIVLDAAPAVEQDPELVAWMADGGDPASGARGKTLLINLGSSVIYSREQAEIMAEALGQTLVKFPGAKALWKLRTDAGNSIDIRAAVDAHLESLVGERVRIVDWLTVDPVSLLETGHVVASVHHGGSYVA
;
A
#
# COMPACT_ATOMS: atom_id res chain seq x y z
N MET A 1 -23.95 -5.35 37.15
CA MET A 1 -25.04 -5.08 36.18
C MET A 1 -24.85 -3.76 35.40
N ALA A 2 -24.44 -2.64 36.02
CA ALA A 2 -24.27 -1.37 35.30
C ALA A 2 -23.19 -1.39 34.18
N ARG A 3 -22.09 -2.13 34.33
CA ARG A 3 -21.02 -2.23 33.31
C ARG A 3 -21.42 -3.03 32.05
N SER A 4 -22.32 -4.01 32.16
CA SER A 4 -22.79 -4.76 30.97
C SER A 4 -23.82 -3.97 30.17
N ALA A 5 -24.66 -3.17 30.83
CA ALA A 5 -25.62 -2.30 30.15
C ALA A 5 -24.94 -1.21 29.33
N VAL A 6 -23.85 -0.61 29.83
CA VAL A 6 -23.06 0.40 29.08
C VAL A 6 -22.36 -0.21 27.86
N ALA A 7 -21.85 -1.44 27.97
CA ALA A 7 -21.24 -2.14 26.85
C ALA A 7 -22.28 -2.51 25.76
N SER A 8 -23.47 -2.96 26.15
CA SER A 8 -24.56 -3.27 25.22
C SER A 8 -25.09 -2.03 24.50
N VAL A 9 -25.20 -0.89 25.19
CA VAL A 9 -25.58 0.39 24.56
C VAL A 9 -24.51 0.87 23.59
N ALA A 10 -23.22 0.74 23.92
CA ALA A 10 -22.13 1.11 23.02
C ALA A 10 -22.10 0.25 21.74
N VAL A 11 -22.35 -1.06 21.86
CA VAL A 11 -22.47 -1.97 20.71
C VAL A 11 -23.67 -1.61 19.84
N LEU A 12 -24.82 -1.30 20.45
CA LEU A 12 -26.02 -0.89 19.71
C LEU A 12 -25.79 0.43 18.98
N VAL A 13 -25.14 1.42 19.62
CA VAL A 13 -24.81 2.71 19.00
C VAL A 13 -23.79 2.53 17.86
N ALA A 14 -22.80 1.65 18.01
CA ALA A 14 -21.85 1.33 16.94
C ALA A 14 -22.53 0.61 15.76
N LEU A 15 -23.43 -0.34 16.04
CA LEU A 15 -24.23 -1.00 15.00
C LEU A 15 -25.15 -0.03 14.27
N VAL A 16 -25.80 0.88 14.99
CA VAL A 16 -26.63 1.94 14.40
C VAL A 16 -25.77 2.91 13.60
N ALA A 17 -24.58 3.28 14.07
CA ALA A 17 -23.66 4.14 13.32
C ALA A 17 -23.15 3.46 12.04
N ILE A 18 -22.87 2.16 12.08
CA ILE A 18 -22.51 1.37 10.88
C ILE A 18 -23.71 1.25 9.94
N LEU A 19 -24.91 0.97 10.45
CA LEU A 19 -26.12 0.89 9.62
C LEU A 19 -26.46 2.24 8.97
N LEU A 20 -26.32 3.35 9.70
CA LEU A 20 -26.48 4.71 9.17
C LEU A 20 -25.36 5.06 8.19
N SER A 21 -24.13 4.59 8.42
CA SER A 21 -23.00 4.74 7.50
C SER A 21 -23.23 3.99 6.18
N LEU A 22 -23.71 2.74 6.26
CA LEU A 22 -24.05 1.91 5.09
C LEU A 22 -25.29 2.42 4.35
N TRP A 23 -26.21 3.06 5.06
CA TRP A 23 -27.40 3.68 4.47
C TRP A 23 -27.05 5.01 3.79
N SER A 24 -26.19 5.83 4.41
CA SER A 24 -25.69 7.09 3.87
C SER A 24 -24.82 6.89 2.63
N SER A 25 -23.93 5.87 2.61
CA SER A 25 -23.15 5.53 1.41
C SER A 25 -24.03 5.10 0.23
N ARG A 26 -25.16 4.42 0.51
CA ARG A 26 -26.17 4.08 -0.51
C ARG A 26 -27.01 5.26 -0.98
N GLN A 27 -27.23 6.27 -0.14
CA GLN A 27 -28.01 7.47 -0.50
C GLN A 27 -27.20 8.55 -1.24
N GLY A 28 -25.88 8.41 -1.34
CA GLY A 28 -25.03 9.31 -2.11
C GLY A 28 -25.16 9.20 -3.63
N ALA A 29 -25.93 8.23 -4.15
CA ALA A 29 -26.20 8.06 -5.57
C ALA A 29 -27.18 9.15 -6.07
N GLN A 30 -26.64 10.33 -6.40
CA GLN A 30 -27.32 11.16 -7.39
C GLN A 30 -27.32 10.43 -8.75
N PRO A 31 -28.37 10.58 -9.57
CA PRO A 31 -28.45 9.91 -10.86
C PRO A 31 -27.22 10.20 -11.72
N GLU A 32 -26.65 9.17 -12.35
CA GLU A 32 -25.42 9.18 -13.19
C GLU A 32 -25.32 10.37 -14.14
N SER A 33 -26.44 10.82 -14.69
CA SER A 33 -26.46 11.90 -15.69
C SER A 33 -26.19 13.30 -15.11
N ALA A 34 -26.29 13.50 -13.80
CA ALA A 34 -26.10 14.82 -13.18
C ALA A 34 -24.64 15.10 -12.76
N LEU A 35 -23.86 14.07 -12.41
CA LEU A 35 -22.47 14.22 -11.94
C LEU A 35 -21.45 14.16 -13.08
N ALA A 36 -21.69 13.39 -14.14
CA ALA A 36 -20.83 13.37 -15.33
C ALA A 36 -20.86 14.71 -16.08
N ALA A 37 -21.97 15.45 -16.01
CA ALA A 37 -22.17 16.72 -16.72
C ALA A 37 -21.42 17.92 -16.11
N ASP A 38 -20.81 17.76 -14.94
CA ASP A 38 -20.27 18.87 -14.14
C ASP A 38 -18.73 18.81 -13.95
N HIS A 39 -18.07 17.85 -14.59
CA HIS A 39 -16.60 17.75 -14.56
C HIS A 39 -15.95 18.61 -15.65
N VAL A 40 -14.86 19.28 -15.30
CA VAL A 40 -14.02 20.02 -16.24
C VAL A 40 -13.08 19.04 -16.92
N VAL A 41 -13.33 18.79 -18.21
CA VAL A 41 -12.44 18.01 -19.09
C VAL A 41 -11.21 18.86 -19.40
N GLY A 42 -10.01 18.26 -19.26
CA GLY A 42 -8.74 18.92 -19.57
C GLY A 42 -8.24 18.62 -20.98
N LEU A 43 -6.95 18.87 -21.20
CA LEU A 43 -6.22 18.64 -22.44
C LEU A 43 -6.15 17.14 -22.75
N ASN A 44 -6.52 16.79 -23.97
CA ASN A 44 -6.44 15.41 -24.47
C ASN A 44 -5.03 14.86 -24.30
N ASN A 45 -4.95 13.55 -24.03
CA ASN A 45 -3.70 12.82 -23.83
C ASN A 45 -2.85 13.31 -22.65
N THR A 46 -3.40 14.07 -21.70
CA THR A 46 -2.68 14.49 -20.49
C THR A 46 -3.23 13.79 -19.25
N ALA A 47 -2.38 13.05 -18.54
CA ALA A 47 -2.71 12.40 -17.28
C ALA A 47 -1.88 12.97 -16.13
N LEU A 48 -2.51 13.29 -15.01
CA LEU A 48 -1.84 13.76 -13.79
C LEU A 48 -2.01 12.74 -12.67
N PHE A 49 -0.92 12.27 -12.10
CA PHE A 49 -0.92 11.36 -10.95
C PHE A 49 -0.66 12.17 -9.67
N LEU A 50 -1.60 12.13 -8.72
CA LEU A 50 -1.42 12.71 -7.39
C LEU A 50 -1.26 11.59 -6.37
N VAL A 51 -0.02 11.36 -5.92
CA VAL A 51 0.36 10.14 -5.20
C VAL A 51 1.15 10.44 -3.93
N THR A 52 1.14 9.49 -2.99
CA THR A 52 1.93 9.57 -1.75
C THR A 52 3.44 9.44 -1.96
N GLY A 53 3.88 8.79 -3.04
CA GLY A 53 5.29 8.60 -3.41
C GLY A 53 5.98 7.37 -2.79
N ASN A 54 5.49 6.86 -1.66
CA ASN A 54 6.10 5.68 -1.03
C ASN A 54 5.97 4.45 -1.95
N ALA A 55 7.08 3.75 -2.22
CA ALA A 55 7.13 2.59 -3.10
C ALA A 55 6.08 1.51 -2.77
N GLY A 56 5.81 1.25 -1.49
CA GLY A 56 4.82 0.25 -1.08
C GLY A 56 3.37 0.60 -1.45
N LEU A 57 3.07 1.89 -1.67
CA LEU A 57 1.72 2.40 -1.97
C LEU A 57 1.60 2.86 -3.43
N SER A 58 2.66 3.46 -3.96
CA SER A 58 2.68 4.09 -5.29
C SER A 58 3.16 3.17 -6.41
N ASN A 59 3.60 1.93 -6.14
CA ASN A 59 4.04 1.01 -7.19
C ASN A 59 2.99 0.76 -8.28
N VAL A 60 1.72 0.60 -7.92
CA VAL A 60 0.64 0.45 -8.91
C VAL A 60 0.50 1.68 -9.80
N HIS A 61 0.80 2.88 -9.29
CA HIS A 61 0.77 4.13 -10.05
C HIS A 61 1.96 4.21 -11.00
N PHE A 62 3.14 3.83 -10.55
CA PHE A 62 4.34 3.76 -11.38
C PHE A 62 4.17 2.75 -12.52
N ALA A 63 3.63 1.56 -12.24
CA ALA A 63 3.31 0.54 -13.24
C ALA A 63 2.24 1.00 -14.22
N THR A 64 1.19 1.68 -13.74
CA THR A 64 0.17 2.27 -14.61
C THR A 64 0.78 3.31 -15.54
N ALA A 65 1.65 4.19 -15.03
CA ALA A 65 2.33 5.18 -15.84
C ALA A 65 3.25 4.55 -16.89
N GLN A 66 4.00 3.50 -16.52
CA GLN A 66 4.81 2.74 -17.48
C GLN A 66 3.95 2.16 -18.61
N ALA A 67 2.86 1.47 -18.26
CA ALA A 67 1.96 0.87 -19.25
C ALA A 67 1.34 1.92 -20.18
N LEU A 68 0.99 3.10 -19.66
CA LEU A 68 0.48 4.21 -20.46
C LEU A 68 1.52 4.71 -21.46
N LEU A 69 2.76 4.94 -21.03
CA LEU A 69 3.85 5.41 -21.90
C LEU A 69 4.20 4.38 -22.98
N GLU A 70 4.22 3.11 -22.63
CA GLU A 70 4.54 2.02 -23.58
C GLU A 70 3.42 1.84 -24.63
N SER A 71 2.15 2.04 -24.24
CA SER A 71 0.98 1.79 -25.11
C SER A 71 0.46 3.02 -25.86
N HIS A 72 0.78 4.23 -25.38
CA HIS A 72 0.24 5.48 -25.91
C HIS A 72 1.36 6.52 -26.08
N PRO A 73 2.09 6.52 -27.21
CA PRO A 73 3.27 7.38 -27.39
C PRO A 73 2.99 8.89 -27.27
N ASP A 74 1.77 9.32 -27.63
CA ASP A 74 1.36 10.72 -27.58
C ASP A 74 0.90 11.19 -26.19
N ILE A 75 0.91 10.32 -25.18
CA ILE A 75 0.45 10.68 -23.82
C ILE A 75 1.50 11.50 -23.07
N GLN A 76 1.06 12.56 -22.42
CA GLN A 76 1.84 13.33 -21.45
C GLN A 76 1.47 12.90 -20.05
N VAL A 77 2.43 12.31 -19.35
CA VAL A 77 2.25 11.84 -17.97
C VAL A 77 2.93 12.81 -17.02
N HIS A 78 2.15 13.35 -16.09
CA HIS A 78 2.61 14.19 -15.00
C HIS A 78 2.46 13.45 -13.67
N PHE A 79 3.43 13.61 -12.79
CA PHE A 79 3.36 13.13 -11.41
C PHE A 79 3.49 14.30 -10.45
N ALA A 80 2.70 14.32 -9.39
CA ALA A 80 2.90 15.23 -8.27
C ALA A 80 2.91 14.48 -6.93
N SER A 81 3.92 14.78 -6.12
CA SER A 81 4.13 14.17 -4.80
C SER A 81 4.98 15.07 -3.91
N SER A 82 4.78 15.00 -2.59
CA SER A 82 5.67 15.63 -1.60
C SER A 82 6.92 14.79 -1.30
N ASP A 83 7.06 13.63 -1.95
CA ASP A 83 8.25 12.77 -1.85
C ASP A 83 9.15 12.96 -3.08
N TRP A 84 10.15 13.84 -2.96
CA TRP A 84 11.10 14.13 -4.04
C TRP A 84 11.97 12.93 -4.43
N SER A 85 12.12 11.94 -3.53
CA SER A 85 12.98 10.78 -3.76
C SER A 85 12.50 9.88 -4.91
N ILE A 86 11.26 10.08 -5.37
CA ILE A 86 10.69 9.32 -6.49
C ILE A 86 11.15 9.82 -7.85
N ALA A 87 11.73 11.03 -7.97
CA ALA A 87 12.11 11.63 -9.26
C ALA A 87 13.04 10.71 -10.06
N THR A 88 14.11 10.19 -9.44
CA THR A 88 15.04 9.24 -10.06
C THR A 88 14.35 7.96 -10.54
N LYS A 89 13.30 7.51 -9.84
CA LYS A 89 12.51 6.34 -10.25
C LYS A 89 11.66 6.66 -11.48
N LEU A 90 11.05 7.85 -11.54
CA LEU A 90 10.29 8.30 -12.70
C LEU A 90 11.18 8.45 -13.95
N ASP A 91 12.42 8.93 -13.79
CA ASP A 91 13.41 9.01 -14.87
C ASP A 91 13.77 7.62 -15.41
N ARG A 92 13.93 6.64 -14.52
CA ARG A 92 14.18 5.24 -14.89
C ARG A 92 13.00 4.65 -15.66
N ILE A 93 11.77 4.85 -15.18
CA ILE A 93 10.55 4.40 -15.85
C ILE A 93 10.43 5.02 -17.25
N SER A 94 10.64 6.33 -17.35
CA SER A 94 10.64 7.05 -18.63
C SER A 94 11.69 6.52 -19.60
N SER A 95 12.89 6.21 -19.09
CA SER A 95 13.98 5.68 -19.92
C SER A 95 13.70 4.25 -20.38
N HIS A 96 13.11 3.42 -19.51
CA HIS A 96 12.69 2.06 -19.87
C HIS A 96 11.58 2.09 -20.92
N ALA A 97 10.53 2.90 -20.70
CA ALA A 97 9.43 3.02 -21.66
C ALA A 97 9.92 3.47 -23.04
N ARG A 98 10.85 4.44 -23.10
CA ARG A 98 11.48 4.88 -24.37
C ARG A 98 12.34 3.83 -25.05
N ALA A 99 12.89 2.86 -24.31
CA ALA A 99 13.63 1.76 -24.92
C ALA A 99 12.70 0.83 -25.73
N LYS A 100 11.42 0.72 -25.34
CA LYS A 100 10.39 -0.05 -26.05
C LYS A 100 9.60 0.78 -27.06
N THR A 101 9.26 2.01 -26.68
CA THR A 101 8.47 2.97 -27.46
C THR A 101 9.23 4.28 -27.59
N PRO A 102 10.12 4.42 -28.60
CA PRO A 102 11.02 5.58 -28.72
C PRO A 102 10.34 6.96 -28.77
N GLU A 103 9.07 7.03 -29.20
CA GLU A 103 8.30 8.28 -29.22
C GLU A 103 7.74 8.69 -27.85
N ALA A 104 7.79 7.82 -26.84
CA ALA A 104 7.20 8.10 -25.53
C ALA A 104 7.85 9.33 -24.87
N SER A 105 7.00 10.26 -24.41
CA SER A 105 7.46 11.44 -23.67
C SER A 105 7.96 11.07 -22.27
N PRO A 106 9.01 11.74 -21.76
CA PRO A 106 9.41 11.54 -20.38
C PRO A 106 8.33 12.03 -19.40
N ILE A 107 8.23 11.38 -18.24
CA ILE A 107 7.34 11.79 -17.17
C ILE A 107 7.78 13.16 -16.64
N VAL A 108 6.83 14.08 -16.47
CA VAL A 108 7.06 15.38 -15.84
C VAL A 108 6.75 15.29 -14.35
N PHE A 109 7.72 15.56 -13.50
CA PHE A 109 7.55 15.55 -12.05
C PHE A 109 7.31 16.96 -11.49
N HIS A 110 6.29 17.10 -10.66
CA HIS A 110 5.91 18.30 -9.93
C HIS A 110 6.08 18.06 -8.43
N GLU A 111 6.99 18.80 -7.81
CA GLU A 111 7.20 18.72 -6.36
C GLU A 111 6.08 19.43 -5.61
N LEU A 112 5.49 18.74 -4.63
CA LEU A 112 4.53 19.32 -3.70
C LEU A 112 5.22 19.71 -2.38
N PRO A 113 4.77 20.78 -1.71
CA PRO A 113 5.33 21.17 -0.42
C PRO A 113 4.96 20.16 0.68
N GLY A 114 5.54 20.34 1.87
CA GLY A 114 5.20 19.57 3.06
C GLY A 114 5.91 18.20 3.14
N PRO A 115 5.72 17.47 4.25
CA PRO A 115 6.38 16.18 4.45
C PRO A 115 5.79 15.09 3.55
N SER A 116 6.63 14.14 3.14
CA SER A 116 6.17 12.90 2.50
C SER A 116 5.21 12.13 3.42
N TYR A 117 4.39 11.23 2.87
CA TYR A 117 3.42 10.45 3.67
C TYR A 117 4.10 9.70 4.83
N VAL A 118 5.25 9.07 4.57
CA VAL A 118 6.03 8.35 5.59
C VAL A 118 6.55 9.31 6.66
N LYS A 119 7.10 10.45 6.24
CA LYS A 119 7.61 11.46 7.17
C LYS A 119 6.49 12.03 8.05
N ALA A 120 5.33 12.31 7.46
CA ALA A 120 4.15 12.76 8.20
C ALA A 120 3.69 11.73 9.25
N CYS A 121 3.73 10.43 8.93
CA CYS A 121 3.43 9.38 9.91
C CYS A 121 4.47 9.34 11.05
N GLN A 122 5.76 9.49 10.72
CA GLN A 122 6.85 9.52 11.70
C GLN A 122 6.75 10.73 12.62
N ASP A 123 6.44 11.91 12.08
CA ASP A 123 6.26 13.15 12.83
C ASP A 123 5.02 13.09 13.73
N ALA A 124 4.00 12.32 13.32
CA ALA A 124 2.86 11.96 14.16
C ALA A 124 3.16 10.86 15.20
N GLY A 125 4.43 10.44 15.33
CA GLY A 125 4.89 9.50 16.35
C GLY A 125 4.73 8.03 16.01
N VAL A 126 4.58 7.67 14.72
CA VAL A 126 4.49 6.27 14.28
C VAL A 126 5.81 5.81 13.66
N GLN A 127 6.48 4.86 14.31
CA GLN A 127 7.53 4.08 13.68
C GLN A 127 6.97 2.78 13.10
N PHE A 128 7.55 2.29 12.00
CA PHE A 128 7.10 1.03 11.40
C PHE A 128 7.31 -0.17 12.33
N THR A 129 8.29 -0.14 13.23
CA THR A 129 8.43 -1.17 14.27
C THR A 129 7.26 -1.19 15.25
N ASP A 130 6.61 -0.04 15.47
CA ASP A 130 5.43 0.06 16.33
C ASP A 130 4.19 -0.62 15.73
N THR A 131 4.24 -0.96 14.43
CA THR A 131 3.14 -1.66 13.76
C THR A 131 3.19 -3.18 13.98
N ILE A 132 4.27 -3.72 14.53
CA ILE A 132 4.37 -5.14 14.88
C ILE A 132 3.54 -5.36 16.16
N GLN A 133 2.34 -5.91 16.00
CA GLN A 133 1.38 -6.11 17.08
C GLN A 133 0.81 -7.52 17.07
N PRO A 134 0.46 -8.09 18.24
CA PRO A 134 -0.19 -9.39 18.29
C PRO A 134 -1.56 -9.32 17.62
N PRO A 135 -2.01 -10.38 16.93
CA PRO A 135 -3.28 -10.36 16.22
C PRO A 135 -4.50 -10.34 17.16
N GLY A 136 -5.64 -10.01 16.58
CA GLY A 136 -6.94 -10.05 17.23
C GLY A 136 -7.06 -9.03 18.36
N ARG A 137 -7.76 -9.41 19.44
CA ARG A 137 -8.06 -8.49 20.55
C ARG A 137 -6.83 -7.90 21.23
N ARG A 138 -5.69 -8.60 21.20
CA ARG A 138 -4.47 -8.19 21.88
C ARG A 138 -3.82 -6.96 21.23
N GLY A 139 -3.83 -6.88 19.90
CA GLY A 139 -3.30 -5.73 19.15
C GLY A 139 -4.35 -4.69 18.77
N ALA A 140 -5.64 -4.97 18.95
CA ALA A 140 -6.73 -4.12 18.46
C ALA A 140 -6.67 -2.67 18.94
N ALA A 141 -6.25 -2.42 20.19
CA ALA A 141 -6.15 -1.06 20.72
C ALA A 141 -5.07 -0.25 20.00
N LYS A 142 -3.86 -0.82 19.85
CA LYS A 142 -2.76 -0.17 19.15
C LYS A 142 -3.06 -0.03 17.65
N MET A 143 -3.68 -1.03 17.03
CA MET A 143 -4.15 -0.93 15.65
C MET A 143 -5.14 0.23 15.46
N CYS A 144 -6.07 0.40 16.41
CA CYS A 144 -7.01 1.51 16.39
C CYS A 144 -6.32 2.87 16.45
N GLU A 145 -5.20 3.01 17.18
CA GLU A 145 -4.38 4.22 17.26
C GLU A 145 -3.57 4.45 15.97
N LEU A 146 -2.94 3.41 15.42
CA LEU A 146 -2.13 3.50 14.20
C LEU A 146 -2.96 3.88 12.97
N LEU A 147 -4.16 3.30 12.83
CA LEU A 147 -5.08 3.63 11.74
C LEU A 147 -5.46 5.11 11.73
N GLN A 148 -5.45 5.77 12.89
CA GLN A 148 -5.76 7.20 12.98
C GLN A 148 -4.73 8.03 12.23
N VAL A 149 -3.46 7.68 12.42
CA VAL A 149 -2.34 8.35 11.76
C VAL A 149 -2.32 7.99 10.28
N PHE A 150 -2.48 6.72 9.92
CA PHE A 150 -2.37 6.30 8.52
C PHE A 150 -3.41 6.94 7.59
N VAL A 151 -4.61 7.24 8.06
CA VAL A 151 -5.62 7.82 7.15
C VAL A 151 -5.44 9.32 6.93
N ALA A 152 -4.86 10.04 7.89
CA ALA A 152 -4.71 11.50 7.80
C ALA A 152 -3.42 12.01 8.47
N PRO A 153 -2.23 11.59 8.01
CA PRO A 153 -0.98 11.77 8.77
C PRO A 153 -0.48 13.21 8.83
N TRP A 154 -0.78 14.02 7.81
CA TRP A 154 -0.36 15.43 7.76
C TRP A 154 -1.00 16.27 8.86
N THR A 155 -0.39 17.40 9.24
CA THR A 155 -1.09 18.42 10.04
C THR A 155 -2.21 19.11 9.22
N GLY A 156 -2.96 20.02 9.83
CA GLY A 156 -3.95 20.82 9.09
C GLY A 156 -3.26 21.74 8.07
N GLU A 157 -2.17 22.35 8.51
CA GLU A 157 -1.33 23.28 7.77
C GLU A 157 -0.63 22.59 6.60
N ASP A 158 0.00 21.44 6.84
CA ASP A 158 0.65 20.64 5.79
C ASP A 158 -0.37 20.22 4.74
N HIS A 159 -1.53 19.72 5.18
CA HIS A 159 -2.60 19.32 4.26
C HIS A 159 -3.04 20.51 3.40
N LEU A 160 -3.24 21.68 4.00
CA LEU A 160 -3.67 22.88 3.29
C LEU A 160 -2.61 23.38 2.30
N ALA A 161 -1.33 23.33 2.66
CA ALA A 161 -0.22 23.68 1.79
C ALA A 161 -0.16 22.75 0.57
N ILE A 162 -0.23 21.43 0.78
CA ILE A 162 -0.25 20.42 -0.29
C ILE A 162 -1.48 20.61 -1.19
N TYR A 163 -2.65 20.80 -0.59
CA TYR A 163 -3.91 21.04 -1.31
C TYR A 163 -3.81 22.26 -2.24
N ARG A 164 -3.29 23.39 -1.75
CA ARG A 164 -3.14 24.62 -2.55
C ARG A 164 -2.16 24.43 -3.71
N ALA A 165 -1.03 23.77 -3.47
CA ALA A 165 -0.04 23.47 -4.50
C ALA A 165 -0.60 22.50 -5.55
N ALA A 166 -1.28 21.43 -5.13
CA ALA A 166 -1.94 20.48 -6.03
C ALA A 166 -2.99 21.18 -6.92
N ARG A 167 -3.76 22.13 -6.37
CA ARG A 167 -4.67 22.96 -7.17
C ARG A 167 -3.96 23.81 -8.21
N GLY A 168 -2.80 24.38 -7.86
CA GLY A 168 -1.95 25.11 -8.81
C GLY A 168 -1.53 24.22 -9.99
N ILE A 169 -0.99 23.03 -9.69
CA ILE A 169 -0.57 22.06 -10.71
C ILE A 169 -1.75 21.59 -11.56
N ILE A 170 -2.92 21.33 -10.98
CA ILE A 170 -4.13 20.96 -11.73
C ILE A 170 -4.57 22.07 -12.71
N ALA A 171 -4.39 23.34 -12.33
CA ALA A 171 -4.72 24.48 -13.18
C ALA A 171 -3.66 24.69 -14.27
N GLU A 172 -2.39 24.39 -14.00
CA GLU A 172 -1.30 24.49 -14.97
C GLU A 172 -1.30 23.35 -15.99
N VAL A 173 -1.42 22.11 -15.53
CA VAL A 173 -1.35 20.90 -16.36
C VAL A 173 -2.64 20.68 -17.16
N GLU A 174 -3.77 21.10 -16.60
CA GLU A 174 -5.11 20.87 -17.16
C GLU A 174 -5.34 19.43 -17.64
N PRO A 175 -5.21 18.41 -16.77
CA PRO A 175 -5.22 17.02 -17.20
C PRO A 175 -6.59 16.58 -17.72
N ALA A 176 -6.63 15.77 -18.78
CA ALA A 176 -7.84 15.06 -19.20
C ALA A 176 -8.34 14.11 -18.11
N VAL A 177 -7.42 13.50 -17.35
CA VAL A 177 -7.75 12.67 -16.20
C VAL A 177 -6.71 12.83 -15.09
N THR A 178 -7.18 12.97 -13.86
CA THR A 178 -6.32 12.87 -12.68
C THR A 178 -6.42 11.47 -12.07
N VAL A 179 -5.28 10.80 -11.91
CA VAL A 179 -5.18 9.50 -11.23
C VAL A 179 -4.86 9.73 -9.75
N LEU A 180 -5.70 9.18 -8.87
CA LEU A 180 -5.65 9.42 -7.44
C LEU A 180 -5.24 8.17 -6.65
N ASP A 181 -4.31 8.38 -5.71
CA ASP A 181 -4.03 7.46 -4.60
C ASP A 181 -5.07 7.65 -3.49
N THR A 182 -5.66 6.55 -3.03
CA THR A 182 -6.67 6.52 -1.95
C THR A 182 -6.20 7.09 -0.61
N LEU A 183 -4.87 7.12 -0.36
CA LEU A 183 -4.27 7.68 0.85
C LEU A 183 -3.80 9.12 0.68
N PHE A 184 -3.73 9.65 -0.54
CA PHE A 184 -3.29 11.02 -0.81
C PHE A 184 -4.43 12.03 -0.68
N ARG A 185 -4.96 12.15 0.54
CA ARG A 185 -6.12 12.99 0.87
C ARG A 185 -6.07 14.45 0.36
N PRO A 186 -4.99 15.22 0.53
CA PRO A 186 -4.97 16.59 0.01
C PRO A 186 -5.12 16.67 -1.51
N GLY A 187 -4.61 15.67 -2.26
CA GLY A 187 -4.81 15.57 -3.71
C GLY A 187 -6.26 15.25 -4.09
N ILE A 188 -6.91 14.33 -3.35
CA ILE A 188 -8.33 14.02 -3.54
C ILE A 188 -9.18 15.27 -3.31
N ASP A 189 -8.93 16.00 -2.22
CA ASP A 189 -9.67 17.23 -1.89
C ASP A 189 -9.43 18.31 -2.97
N ALA A 190 -8.21 18.44 -3.49
CA ALA A 190 -7.86 19.38 -4.56
C ALA A 190 -8.58 19.08 -5.89
N VAL A 191 -8.59 17.82 -6.32
CA VAL A 191 -9.23 17.39 -7.57
C VAL A 191 -10.75 17.57 -7.52
N ARG A 192 -11.36 17.22 -6.38
CA ARG A 192 -12.80 17.38 -6.17
C ARG A 192 -13.19 18.85 -6.14
N ALA A 193 -12.42 19.70 -5.45
CA ALA A 193 -12.64 21.14 -5.44
C ALA A 193 -12.48 21.77 -6.84
N ALA A 194 -11.55 21.25 -7.65
CA ALA A 194 -11.36 21.67 -9.04
C ALA A 194 -12.36 21.05 -10.03
N ARG A 195 -13.23 20.14 -9.56
CA ARG A 195 -14.20 19.40 -10.38
C ARG A 195 -13.55 18.71 -11.59
N ARG A 196 -12.31 18.23 -11.46
CA ARG A 196 -11.62 17.54 -12.56
C ARG A 196 -12.08 16.09 -12.67
N VAL A 197 -12.10 15.59 -13.90
CA VAL A 197 -12.27 14.15 -14.19
C VAL A 197 -11.14 13.38 -13.51
N HIS A 198 -11.48 12.31 -12.81
CA HIS A 198 -10.50 11.51 -12.10
C HIS A 198 -10.88 10.03 -12.00
N ALA A 199 -9.88 9.22 -11.69
CA ALA A 199 -10.02 7.81 -11.39
C ALA A 199 -9.14 7.45 -10.18
N PHE A 200 -9.52 6.41 -9.44
CA PHE A 200 -8.66 5.83 -8.41
C PHE A 200 -7.87 4.66 -8.98
N VAL A 201 -6.58 4.59 -8.66
CA VAL A 201 -5.78 3.37 -8.81
C VAL A 201 -5.30 2.99 -7.42
N THR A 202 -5.56 1.76 -6.99
CA THR A 202 -5.27 1.34 -5.62
C THR A 202 -4.44 0.07 -5.54
N PRO A 203 -3.43 0.02 -4.65
CA PRO A 203 -2.70 -1.19 -4.32
C PRO A 203 -3.52 -2.13 -3.41
N ASN A 204 -4.78 -1.82 -3.11
CA ASN A 204 -5.62 -2.69 -2.30
C ASN A 204 -6.51 -3.54 -3.19
N THR A 205 -6.79 -4.76 -2.77
CA THR A 205 -7.72 -5.71 -3.42
C THR A 205 -9.18 -5.34 -3.18
N LEU A 206 -10.11 -6.05 -3.83
CA LEU A 206 -11.56 -5.86 -3.65
C LEU A 206 -11.98 -6.02 -2.19
N ALA A 207 -11.47 -7.04 -1.50
CA ALA A 207 -11.82 -7.29 -0.11
C ALA A 207 -11.30 -6.19 0.83
N GLU A 208 -10.22 -5.50 0.48
CA GLU A 208 -9.71 -4.41 1.32
C GLU A 208 -10.48 -3.10 1.08
N ASN A 209 -10.93 -2.86 -0.14
CA ASN A 209 -11.66 -1.62 -0.49
C ASN A 209 -13.17 -1.72 -0.22
N PHE A 210 -13.80 -2.85 -0.52
CA PHE A 210 -15.27 -2.94 -0.69
C PHE A 210 -15.95 -3.89 0.29
N VAL A 211 -15.29 -4.33 1.36
CA VAL A 211 -15.91 -5.19 2.39
C VAL A 211 -17.15 -4.56 3.01
N ALA A 212 -17.15 -3.24 3.23
CA ALA A 212 -18.30 -2.55 3.80
C ALA A 212 -19.54 -2.59 2.88
N GLU A 213 -19.34 -2.68 1.57
CA GLU A 213 -20.43 -2.69 0.59
C GLU A 213 -21.05 -4.09 0.39
N GLN A 214 -20.46 -5.12 1.01
CA GLN A 214 -20.92 -6.48 0.86
C GLN A 214 -22.28 -6.71 1.55
N PRO A 215 -23.18 -7.49 0.93
CA PRO A 215 -24.54 -7.65 1.42
C PRO A 215 -24.61 -8.36 2.78
N TYR A 216 -25.75 -8.25 3.45
CA TYR A 216 -26.07 -8.96 4.70
C TYR A 216 -25.08 -8.71 5.85
N LEU A 217 -24.47 -7.52 5.88
CA LEU A 217 -23.44 -7.15 6.86
C LEU A 217 -22.28 -8.17 6.90
N SER A 218 -21.95 -8.77 5.77
CA SER A 218 -20.94 -9.83 5.69
C SER A 218 -19.54 -9.35 6.10
N MET A 219 -19.28 -8.05 6.09
CA MET A 219 -18.09 -7.45 6.71
C MET A 219 -17.91 -7.83 8.20
N LEU A 220 -18.99 -8.20 8.90
CA LEU A 220 -18.96 -8.50 10.33
C LEU A 220 -18.71 -9.99 10.61
N TRP A 221 -19.14 -10.90 9.71
CA TRP A 221 -19.16 -12.34 9.99
C TRP A 221 -18.49 -13.22 8.93
N LYS A 222 -18.27 -12.71 7.72
CA LYS A 222 -17.67 -13.49 6.61
C LYS A 222 -16.22 -13.10 6.36
N TYR A 223 -15.94 -11.80 6.34
CA TYR A 223 -14.60 -11.26 6.03
C TYR A 223 -13.80 -11.01 7.31
N PRO A 224 -12.54 -11.48 7.38
CA PRO A 224 -11.64 -11.20 8.50
C PRO A 224 -11.47 -9.71 8.73
N ALA A 225 -11.62 -9.27 9.98
CA ALA A 225 -11.32 -7.91 10.39
C ALA A 225 -9.81 -7.65 10.25
N LEU A 226 -9.45 -6.42 9.89
CA LEU A 226 -8.04 -6.01 9.76
C LEU A 226 -7.26 -6.27 11.06
N GLY A 227 -6.12 -6.95 10.95
CA GLY A 227 -5.29 -7.34 12.10
C GLY A 227 -5.81 -8.50 12.94
N SER A 228 -6.84 -9.23 12.48
CA SER A 228 -7.41 -10.36 13.23
C SER A 228 -6.63 -11.67 13.16
N ASP A 229 -5.84 -11.88 12.08
CA ASP A 229 -5.23 -13.18 11.73
C ASP A 229 -6.24 -14.32 11.55
N PHE A 230 -7.49 -13.98 11.20
CA PHE A 230 -8.50 -15.00 10.87
C PHE A 230 -8.38 -15.39 9.40
N GLY A 231 -8.53 -16.69 9.13
CA GLY A 231 -8.70 -17.18 7.76
C GLY A 231 -10.02 -16.71 7.15
N TYR A 232 -10.08 -16.71 5.82
CA TYR A 232 -11.31 -16.50 5.05
C TYR A 232 -11.92 -17.84 4.62
N PRO A 233 -13.24 -18.05 4.76
CA PRO A 233 -14.16 -17.20 5.52
C PRO A 233 -13.87 -17.29 7.04
N VAL A 234 -14.33 -16.28 7.79
CA VAL A 234 -14.13 -16.24 9.25
C VAL A 234 -14.66 -17.53 9.89
N PRO A 235 -13.85 -18.26 10.68
CA PRO A 235 -14.30 -19.46 11.36
C PRO A 235 -15.47 -19.17 12.31
N TRP A 236 -16.46 -20.08 12.39
CA TRP A 236 -17.69 -19.89 13.18
C TRP A 236 -17.44 -19.45 14.64
N GLY A 237 -16.47 -20.09 15.32
CA GLY A 237 -16.10 -19.72 16.69
C GLY A 237 -15.43 -18.35 16.84
N LYS A 238 -14.97 -17.76 15.74
CA LYS A 238 -14.31 -16.45 15.67
C LYS A 238 -15.24 -15.32 15.23
N ILE A 239 -16.44 -15.62 14.75
CA ILE A 239 -17.43 -14.60 14.36
C ILE A 239 -17.67 -13.56 15.46
N PRO A 240 -17.89 -13.91 16.75
CA PRO A 240 -18.10 -12.91 17.80
C PRO A 240 -16.89 -11.98 17.99
N GLU A 241 -15.68 -12.51 17.88
CA GLU A 241 -14.44 -11.74 17.98
C GLU A 241 -14.28 -10.82 16.75
N ASN A 242 -14.61 -11.31 15.57
CA ASN A 242 -14.58 -10.55 14.32
C ASN A 242 -15.56 -9.37 14.34
N ILE A 243 -16.80 -9.61 14.77
CA ILE A 243 -17.81 -8.55 14.97
C ILE A 243 -17.27 -7.48 15.91
N TRP A 244 -16.70 -7.90 17.06
CA TRP A 244 -16.14 -6.96 18.03
C TRP A 244 -14.99 -6.13 17.43
N LEU A 245 -14.08 -6.76 16.69
CA LEU A 245 -12.95 -6.10 16.04
C LEU A 245 -13.44 -5.09 15.00
N SER A 246 -14.33 -5.50 14.08
CA SER A 246 -14.88 -4.61 13.04
C SER A 246 -15.62 -3.41 13.65
N LEU A 247 -16.42 -3.62 14.70
CA LEU A 247 -17.09 -2.53 15.42
C LEU A 247 -16.10 -1.60 16.11
N ARG A 248 -15.07 -2.15 16.75
CA ARG A 248 -14.02 -1.39 17.45
C ARG A 248 -13.24 -0.51 16.47
N LEU A 249 -12.84 -1.07 15.33
CA LEU A 249 -12.14 -0.38 14.25
C LEU A 249 -13.01 0.75 13.67
N GLY A 250 -14.25 0.44 13.28
CA GLY A 250 -15.19 1.44 12.77
C GLY A 250 -15.41 2.57 13.78
N TRP A 251 -15.59 2.24 15.06
CA TRP A 251 -15.74 3.24 16.12
C TRP A 251 -14.49 4.12 16.30
N SER A 252 -13.28 3.56 16.19
CA SER A 252 -12.04 4.34 16.25
C SER A 252 -11.97 5.36 15.10
N MET A 253 -12.34 4.95 13.88
CA MET A 253 -12.37 5.84 12.72
C MET A 253 -13.40 6.99 12.87
N LEU A 254 -14.52 6.74 13.57
CA LEU A 254 -15.51 7.78 13.86
C LEU A 254 -15.03 8.78 14.94
N ARG A 255 -14.11 8.37 15.81
CA ARG A 255 -13.64 9.14 16.97
C ARG A 255 -12.14 9.45 16.90
N LEU A 256 -11.68 9.82 15.71
CA LEU A 256 -10.31 10.27 15.50
C LEU A 256 -10.03 11.55 16.29
N PRO A 257 -9.14 11.53 17.31
CA PRO A 257 -8.73 12.73 18.03
C PRO A 257 -8.18 13.78 17.05
N GLY A 258 -8.54 15.04 17.25
CA GLY A 258 -8.11 16.13 16.37
C GLY A 258 -8.73 16.16 14.97
N LEU A 259 -9.41 15.11 14.49
CA LEU A 259 -10.01 15.10 13.15
C LEU A 259 -11.07 16.18 12.99
N ALA A 260 -11.95 16.37 13.98
CA ALA A 260 -13.00 17.38 13.92
C ALA A 260 -12.43 18.80 13.82
N GLU A 261 -11.36 19.07 14.59
CA GLU A 261 -10.62 20.32 14.56
C GLU A 261 -9.90 20.52 13.22
N LYS A 262 -9.18 19.50 12.74
CA LYS A 262 -8.53 19.54 11.42
C LYS A 262 -9.53 19.78 10.30
N LYS A 263 -10.67 19.09 10.29
CA LYS A 263 -11.75 19.31 9.32
C LYS A 263 -12.32 20.72 9.41
N ARG A 264 -12.44 21.29 10.62
CA ARG A 264 -12.89 22.67 10.82
C ARG A 264 -11.88 23.66 10.25
N PHE A 265 -10.60 23.51 10.58
CA PHE A 265 -9.50 24.32 10.04
C PHE A 265 -9.48 24.29 8.51
N LEU A 266 -9.55 23.10 7.90
CA LEU A 266 -9.55 22.94 6.44
C LEU A 266 -10.77 23.56 5.74
N ARG A 267 -11.93 23.58 6.42
CA ARG A 267 -13.12 24.31 5.94
C ARG A 267 -12.93 25.82 6.03
N GLU A 268 -12.53 26.32 7.19
CA GLU A 268 -12.46 27.75 7.49
C GLU A 268 -11.33 28.43 6.71
N GLU A 269 -10.13 27.85 6.69
CA GLU A 269 -8.93 28.43 6.07
C GLU A 269 -8.71 27.98 4.62
N GLY A 270 -9.22 26.80 4.27
CA GLY A 270 -9.03 26.19 2.95
C GLY A 270 -10.23 26.30 2.02
N GLY A 271 -11.42 26.62 2.55
CA GLY A 271 -12.66 26.57 1.79
C GLY A 271 -13.00 25.16 1.27
N ILE A 272 -12.45 24.11 1.88
CA ILE A 272 -12.68 22.72 1.45
C ILE A 272 -14.02 22.28 2.03
N GLU A 273 -15.00 21.95 1.19
CA GLU A 273 -16.38 21.66 1.64
C GLU A 273 -16.48 20.43 2.56
N ASP A 274 -15.91 19.29 2.13
CA ASP A 274 -15.93 18.02 2.86
C ASP A 274 -14.52 17.40 2.97
N PRO A 275 -13.63 18.02 3.78
CA PRO A 275 -12.24 17.58 3.89
C PRO A 275 -12.16 16.22 4.57
N LEU A 276 -11.21 15.38 4.14
CA LEU A 276 -10.95 14.06 4.72
C LEU A 276 -12.24 13.22 4.80
N SER A 277 -13.03 13.20 3.73
CA SER A 277 -14.27 12.44 3.66
C SER A 277 -13.98 10.94 3.53
N PHE A 278 -14.39 10.16 4.52
CA PHE A 278 -14.24 8.70 4.52
C PHE A 278 -15.39 8.01 3.76
N TYR A 279 -16.61 8.56 3.89
CA TYR A 279 -17.82 7.95 3.35
C TYR A 279 -17.98 8.14 1.85
N LYS A 280 -17.45 9.25 1.32
CA LYS A 280 -17.54 9.59 -0.09
C LYS A 280 -16.24 9.26 -0.82
N LEU A 281 -15.45 8.30 -0.32
CA LEU A 281 -14.21 7.92 -1.01
C LEU A 281 -14.55 7.20 -2.32
N HIS A 282 -15.28 6.09 -2.24
CA HIS A 282 -15.89 5.45 -3.40
C HIS A 282 -17.16 6.20 -3.80
N ARG A 283 -17.31 6.42 -5.11
CA ARG A 283 -18.49 7.00 -5.72
C ARG A 283 -18.80 6.22 -7.00
N PRO A 284 -20.07 5.90 -7.29
CA PRO A 284 -20.43 5.13 -8.50
C PRO A 284 -20.03 5.81 -9.81
N ASP A 285 -19.91 7.14 -9.84
CA ASP A 285 -19.58 7.91 -11.04
C ASP A 285 -18.07 8.05 -11.32
N VAL A 286 -17.22 7.54 -10.42
CA VAL A 286 -15.76 7.68 -10.51
C VAL A 286 -15.13 6.32 -10.77
N PRO A 287 -14.41 6.11 -11.90
CA PRO A 287 -13.74 4.83 -12.15
C PRO A 287 -12.77 4.45 -11.03
N TRP A 288 -12.77 3.17 -10.68
CA TRP A 288 -11.91 2.62 -9.62
C TRP A 288 -11.17 1.38 -10.11
N ILE A 289 -9.85 1.46 -10.16
CA ILE A 289 -8.98 0.40 -10.65
C ILE A 289 -8.26 -0.22 -9.46
N THR A 290 -8.44 -1.53 -9.26
CA THR A 290 -7.83 -2.28 -8.15
C THR A 290 -6.89 -3.35 -8.69
N GLN A 291 -5.77 -3.58 -7.98
CA GLN A 291 -4.83 -4.67 -8.28
C GLN A 291 -5.33 -6.07 -7.89
N THR A 292 -6.65 -6.29 -7.91
CA THR A 292 -7.22 -7.59 -7.59
C THR A 292 -6.94 -8.59 -8.71
N THR A 293 -6.27 -9.68 -8.38
CA THR A 293 -6.06 -10.83 -9.27
C THR A 293 -7.14 -11.87 -9.01
N GLU A 294 -7.93 -12.19 -10.05
CA GLU A 294 -9.00 -13.20 -9.97
C GLU A 294 -8.43 -14.58 -9.61
N GLY A 295 -9.11 -15.33 -8.75
CA GLY A 295 -8.66 -16.64 -8.27
C GLY A 295 -7.57 -16.62 -7.19
N ALA A 296 -6.79 -15.54 -7.09
CA ALA A 296 -5.74 -15.38 -6.06
C ALA A 296 -6.18 -14.49 -4.88
N SER A 297 -7.09 -13.55 -5.11
CA SER A 297 -7.57 -12.61 -4.08
C SER A 297 -8.77 -13.16 -3.28
N THR A 298 -9.00 -12.62 -2.07
CA THR A 298 -10.20 -12.94 -1.30
C THR A 298 -11.46 -12.54 -2.09
N PRO A 299 -12.36 -13.48 -2.40
CA PRO A 299 -13.50 -13.19 -3.25
C PRO A 299 -14.56 -12.38 -2.51
N VAL A 300 -15.09 -11.37 -3.19
CA VAL A 300 -16.25 -10.60 -2.76
C VAL A 300 -17.51 -11.08 -3.46
N ALA A 301 -18.68 -10.87 -2.85
CA ALA A 301 -19.95 -11.30 -3.42
C ALA A 301 -20.49 -10.32 -4.46
N VAL A 302 -20.17 -9.03 -4.30
CA VAL A 302 -20.60 -7.95 -5.19
C VAL A 302 -19.40 -7.06 -5.48
N VAL A 303 -19.18 -6.77 -6.76
CA VAL A 303 -18.23 -5.77 -7.25
C VAL A 303 -19.04 -4.60 -7.79
N PRO A 304 -18.81 -3.36 -7.33
CA PRO A 304 -19.47 -2.19 -7.90
C PRO A 304 -19.21 -2.05 -9.41
N GLU A 305 -20.18 -1.56 -10.18
CA GLU A 305 -20.11 -1.53 -11.65
C GLU A 305 -18.96 -0.65 -12.19
N ASN A 306 -18.58 0.39 -11.44
CA ASN A 306 -17.49 1.30 -11.78
C ASN A 306 -16.09 0.81 -11.37
N VAL A 307 -15.98 -0.44 -10.90
CA VAL A 307 -14.73 -1.02 -10.41
C VAL A 307 -14.16 -2.02 -11.42
N THR A 308 -12.91 -1.79 -11.82
CA THR A 308 -12.16 -2.67 -12.72
C THR A 308 -11.05 -3.39 -11.94
N CYS A 309 -11.01 -4.72 -12.07
CA CYS A 309 -9.94 -5.55 -11.51
C CYS A 309 -8.86 -5.75 -12.56
N THR A 310 -7.65 -5.25 -12.29
CA THR A 310 -6.53 -5.27 -13.25
C THR A 310 -5.27 -5.88 -12.61
N GLY A 311 -5.43 -6.71 -11.57
CA GLY A 311 -4.29 -7.36 -10.92
C GLY A 311 -3.66 -8.47 -11.77
N PRO A 312 -2.34 -8.70 -11.67
CA PRO A 312 -1.38 -7.91 -10.91
C PRO A 312 -0.97 -6.62 -11.66
N ILE A 313 -0.91 -5.49 -10.95
CA ILE A 313 -0.41 -4.21 -11.49
C ILE A 313 1.05 -4.04 -11.04
N VAL A 314 1.99 -4.57 -11.83
CA VAL A 314 3.43 -4.58 -11.52
C VAL A 314 4.23 -3.85 -12.58
N LEU A 315 5.38 -3.30 -12.19
CA LEU A 315 6.33 -2.71 -13.13
C LEU A 315 6.89 -3.80 -14.03
N ASP A 316 7.02 -3.49 -15.32
CA ASP A 316 7.80 -4.29 -16.23
C ASP A 316 9.28 -3.98 -15.96
N ALA A 317 9.96 -4.97 -15.38
CA ALA A 317 11.35 -4.88 -14.94
C ALA A 317 12.25 -5.66 -15.89
N ALA A 318 13.49 -5.18 -16.07
CA ALA A 318 14.48 -5.90 -16.86
C ALA A 318 14.73 -7.31 -16.27
N PRO A 319 15.07 -8.32 -17.08
CA PRO A 319 15.42 -9.65 -16.57
C PRO A 319 16.52 -9.59 -15.50
N ALA A 320 16.42 -10.43 -14.47
CA ALA A 320 17.36 -10.40 -13.34
C ALA A 320 18.83 -10.52 -13.75
N VAL A 321 19.12 -11.31 -14.80
CA VAL A 321 20.48 -11.51 -15.32
C VAL A 321 21.08 -10.26 -15.93
N GLU A 322 20.25 -9.34 -16.43
CA GLU A 322 20.71 -8.04 -16.96
C GLU A 322 20.96 -7.04 -15.83
N GLN A 323 20.21 -7.16 -14.72
CA GLN A 323 20.35 -6.30 -13.54
C GLN A 323 21.57 -6.70 -12.69
N ASP A 324 21.75 -7.99 -12.43
CA ASP A 324 22.86 -8.53 -11.62
C ASP A 324 23.20 -9.99 -12.03
N PRO A 325 24.07 -10.19 -13.03
CA PRO A 325 24.42 -11.52 -13.51
C PRO A 325 25.16 -12.36 -12.46
N GLU A 326 25.91 -11.73 -11.56
CA GLU A 326 26.66 -12.43 -10.51
C GLU A 326 25.70 -13.02 -9.47
N LEU A 327 24.72 -12.23 -9.03
CA LEU A 327 23.70 -12.71 -8.10
C LEU A 327 22.91 -13.87 -8.70
N VAL A 328 22.50 -13.76 -9.96
CA VAL A 328 21.77 -14.84 -10.64
C VAL A 328 22.63 -16.10 -10.75
N ALA A 329 23.91 -15.97 -11.12
CA ALA A 329 24.83 -17.09 -11.16
C ALA A 329 24.99 -17.74 -9.77
N TRP A 330 25.11 -16.95 -8.71
CA TRP A 330 25.16 -17.45 -7.33
C TRP A 330 23.87 -18.17 -6.92
N MET A 331 22.69 -17.68 -7.32
CA MET A 331 21.41 -18.33 -7.05
C MET A 331 21.26 -19.65 -7.81
N ALA A 332 21.72 -19.68 -9.07
CA ALA A 332 21.74 -20.88 -9.90
C ALA A 332 22.76 -21.92 -9.42
N ASP A 333 23.87 -21.45 -8.85
CA ASP A 333 24.91 -22.29 -8.28
C ASP A 333 24.47 -22.93 -6.96
N GLY A 334 25.01 -24.10 -6.65
CA GLY A 334 24.87 -24.74 -5.34
C GLY A 334 23.72 -25.73 -5.17
N GLY A 335 24.11 -26.88 -4.61
CA GLY A 335 23.37 -28.12 -4.40
C GLY A 335 24.22 -29.29 -4.89
N ASP A 336 24.53 -30.27 -4.02
CA ASP A 336 25.09 -31.55 -4.48
C ASP A 336 24.19 -32.07 -5.62
N PRO A 337 24.70 -32.35 -6.84
CA PRO A 337 23.91 -32.90 -7.93
C PRO A 337 23.08 -34.13 -7.52
N ALA A 338 23.54 -34.90 -6.53
CA ALA A 338 22.83 -36.05 -5.98
C ALA A 338 21.67 -35.69 -5.03
N SER A 339 21.62 -34.45 -4.52
CA SER A 339 20.60 -33.96 -3.57
C SER A 339 19.36 -33.33 -4.22
N GLY A 340 19.38 -33.08 -5.54
CA GLY A 340 18.29 -32.40 -6.25
C GLY A 340 18.02 -30.97 -5.77
N ALA A 341 18.99 -30.32 -5.13
CA ALA A 341 18.87 -29.00 -4.51
C ALA A 341 19.41 -27.84 -5.36
N ARG A 342 19.88 -28.11 -6.59
CA ARG A 342 20.44 -27.09 -7.47
C ARG A 342 19.45 -25.96 -7.73
N GLY A 343 19.84 -24.72 -7.42
CA GLY A 343 19.02 -23.54 -7.70
C GLY A 343 17.81 -23.35 -6.79
N LYS A 344 17.90 -23.73 -5.51
CA LYS A 344 16.84 -23.50 -4.51
C LYS A 344 17.23 -22.38 -3.54
N THR A 345 16.66 -21.20 -3.72
CA THR A 345 16.91 -20.02 -2.89
C THR A 345 15.66 -19.61 -2.11
N LEU A 346 15.83 -19.35 -0.82
CA LEU A 346 14.89 -18.63 0.03
C LEU A 346 15.13 -17.12 -0.13
N LEU A 347 14.14 -16.36 -0.57
CA LEU A 347 14.20 -14.91 -0.61
C LEU A 347 13.58 -14.33 0.67
N ILE A 348 14.32 -13.53 1.44
CA ILE A 348 13.79 -12.82 2.62
C ILE A 348 13.81 -11.33 2.32
N ASN A 349 12.63 -10.76 2.06
CA ASN A 349 12.45 -9.35 1.74
C ASN A 349 11.19 -8.79 2.43
N LEU A 350 11.39 -8.09 3.54
CA LEU A 350 10.31 -7.49 4.32
C LEU A 350 9.92 -6.08 3.86
N GLY A 351 10.21 -5.72 2.60
CA GLY A 351 9.83 -4.45 2.01
C GLY A 351 10.84 -3.32 2.23
N SER A 352 10.41 -2.07 2.02
CA SER A 352 11.26 -0.88 2.14
C SER A 352 11.34 -0.34 3.57
N SER A 353 10.29 -0.54 4.37
CA SER A 353 10.09 0.16 5.64
C SER A 353 10.50 -0.63 6.89
N VAL A 354 10.68 -1.94 6.78
CA VAL A 354 11.07 -2.76 7.95
C VAL A 354 12.54 -2.56 8.26
N ILE A 355 12.81 -2.20 9.52
CA ILE A 355 14.14 -2.05 10.10
C ILE A 355 14.21 -3.02 11.28
N TYR A 356 15.19 -3.91 11.25
CA TYR A 356 15.40 -4.91 12.30
C TYR A 356 16.09 -4.26 13.51
N SER A 357 15.58 -4.58 14.70
CA SER A 357 16.38 -4.48 15.92
C SER A 357 17.45 -5.57 15.95
N ARG A 358 18.45 -5.42 16.83
CA ARG A 358 19.46 -6.46 17.08
C ARG A 358 18.81 -7.81 17.41
N GLU A 359 17.90 -7.81 18.38
CA GLU A 359 17.19 -9.01 18.83
C GLU A 359 16.41 -9.68 17.69
N GLN A 360 15.71 -8.90 16.85
CA GLN A 360 14.98 -9.44 15.70
C GLN A 360 15.91 -10.05 14.66
N ALA A 361 17.05 -9.40 14.38
CA ALA A 361 18.04 -9.91 13.43
C ALA A 361 18.68 -11.20 13.94
N GLU A 362 19.03 -11.28 15.23
CA GLU A 362 19.60 -12.48 15.86
C GLU A 362 18.62 -13.66 15.85
N ILE A 363 17.35 -13.43 16.22
CA ILE A 363 16.29 -14.47 16.17
C ILE A 363 16.06 -14.96 14.73
N MET A 364 16.02 -14.04 13.76
CA MET A 364 15.83 -14.41 12.35
C MET A 364 17.04 -15.19 11.82
N ALA A 365 18.27 -14.81 12.21
CA ALA A 365 19.49 -15.50 11.84
C ALA A 365 19.53 -16.94 12.39
N GLU A 366 19.18 -17.14 13.66
CA GLU A 366 19.08 -18.48 14.27
C GLU A 366 18.04 -19.34 13.53
N ALA A 367 16.83 -18.80 13.31
CA ALA A 367 15.77 -19.51 12.60
C ALA A 367 16.17 -19.86 11.16
N LEU A 368 16.85 -18.95 10.46
CA LEU A 368 17.37 -19.15 9.12
C LEU A 368 18.45 -20.24 9.09
N GLY A 369 19.42 -20.17 10.01
CA GLY A 369 20.48 -21.16 10.16
C GLY A 369 19.90 -22.56 10.37
N GLN A 370 18.98 -22.72 11.34
CA GLN A 370 18.30 -23.99 11.59
C GLN A 370 17.51 -24.50 10.37
N THR A 371 16.86 -23.60 9.63
CA THR A 371 16.14 -23.95 8.41
C THR A 371 17.10 -24.50 7.35
N LEU A 372 18.20 -23.81 7.09
CA LEU A 372 19.19 -24.21 6.09
C LEU A 372 20.01 -25.44 6.50
N VAL A 373 20.12 -25.76 7.79
CA VAL A 373 20.66 -27.05 8.26
C VAL A 373 19.71 -28.20 7.89
N LYS A 374 18.40 -28.01 8.03
CA LYS A 374 17.38 -29.03 7.67
C LYS A 374 17.22 -29.24 6.17
N PHE A 375 17.49 -28.22 5.38
CA PHE A 375 17.41 -28.25 3.92
C PHE A 375 18.81 -28.12 3.30
N PRO A 376 19.61 -29.20 3.31
CA PRO A 376 20.94 -29.17 2.73
C PRO A 376 20.85 -28.83 1.23
N GLY A 377 21.74 -27.94 0.78
CA GLY A 377 21.77 -27.45 -0.60
C GLY A 377 20.86 -26.24 -0.89
N ALA A 378 19.92 -25.90 -0.01
CA ALA A 378 19.21 -24.62 -0.12
C ALA A 378 20.13 -23.45 0.25
N LYS A 379 19.89 -22.30 -0.39
CA LYS A 379 20.54 -21.00 -0.13
C LYS A 379 19.52 -19.98 0.37
N ALA A 380 19.98 -18.86 0.91
CA ALA A 380 19.11 -17.74 1.26
C ALA A 380 19.69 -16.39 0.84
N LEU A 381 18.86 -15.57 0.19
CA LEU A 381 19.13 -14.17 -0.09
C LEU A 381 18.29 -13.32 0.88
N TRP A 382 18.95 -12.61 1.78
CA TRP A 382 18.28 -11.85 2.82
C TRP A 382 18.57 -10.35 2.70
N LYS A 383 17.52 -9.56 2.45
CA LYS A 383 17.58 -8.11 2.58
C LYS A 383 17.43 -7.74 4.06
N LEU A 384 18.53 -7.36 4.71
CA LEU A 384 18.57 -6.95 6.11
C LEU A 384 18.85 -5.46 6.20
N ARG A 385 17.88 -4.70 6.72
CA ARG A 385 18.08 -3.29 7.10
C ARG A 385 18.07 -3.18 8.60
N THR A 386 19.02 -2.45 9.16
CA THR A 386 19.13 -2.15 10.59
C THR A 386 19.21 -0.64 10.80
N ASP A 387 19.02 -0.20 12.04
CA ASP A 387 19.31 1.19 12.44
C ASP A 387 20.77 1.54 12.12
N ALA A 388 20.98 2.71 11.51
CA ALA A 388 22.29 3.23 11.12
C ALA A 388 23.27 3.34 12.31
N GLY A 389 22.78 3.55 13.53
CA GLY A 389 23.63 3.66 14.72
C GLY A 389 24.29 2.35 15.17
N ASN A 390 23.74 1.19 14.78
CA ASN A 390 24.18 -0.13 15.24
C ASN A 390 24.42 -1.12 14.10
N SER A 391 24.40 -0.66 12.84
CA SER A 391 24.29 -1.54 11.67
C SER A 391 25.48 -2.48 11.50
N ILE A 392 26.70 -1.97 11.69
CA ILE A 392 27.94 -2.73 11.50
C ILE A 392 28.04 -3.87 12.53
N ASP A 393 27.78 -3.58 13.80
CA ASP A 393 27.91 -4.57 14.89
C ASP A 393 26.84 -5.65 14.81
N ILE A 394 25.61 -5.30 14.44
CA ILE A 394 24.53 -6.29 14.25
C ILE A 394 24.87 -7.17 13.05
N ARG A 395 25.32 -6.56 11.95
CA ARG A 395 25.60 -7.29 10.72
C ARG A 395 26.75 -8.29 10.89
N ALA A 396 27.86 -7.86 11.49
CA ALA A 396 29.00 -8.74 11.76
C ALA A 396 28.63 -9.92 12.67
N ALA A 397 27.79 -9.70 13.69
CA ALA A 397 27.32 -10.76 14.57
C ALA A 397 26.44 -11.79 13.83
N VAL A 398 25.53 -11.30 12.98
CA VAL A 398 24.65 -12.15 12.17
C VAL A 398 25.45 -12.96 11.14
N ASP A 399 26.38 -12.31 10.43
CA ASP A 399 27.23 -12.97 9.42
C ASP A 399 28.08 -14.08 10.09
N ALA A 400 28.78 -13.77 11.18
CA ALA A 400 29.61 -14.75 11.89
C ALA A 400 28.80 -15.97 12.41
N HIS A 401 27.59 -15.72 12.93
CA HIS A 401 26.71 -16.78 13.38
C HIS A 401 26.27 -17.69 12.22
N LEU A 402 25.82 -17.12 11.10
CA LEU A 402 25.36 -17.89 9.94
C LEU A 402 26.50 -18.62 9.23
N GLU A 403 27.67 -17.98 9.07
CA GLU A 403 28.86 -18.63 8.50
C GLU A 403 29.24 -19.89 9.31
N SER A 404 29.18 -19.81 10.64
CA SER A 404 29.49 -20.96 11.50
C SER A 404 28.52 -22.15 11.35
N LEU A 405 27.26 -21.88 11.00
CA LEU A 405 26.21 -22.89 10.89
C LEU A 405 26.07 -23.44 9.47
N VAL A 406 26.18 -22.58 8.46
CA VAL A 406 25.76 -22.89 7.08
C VAL A 406 26.74 -22.42 6.00
N GLY A 407 27.87 -21.84 6.39
CA GLY A 407 28.89 -21.33 5.48
C GLY A 407 28.36 -20.21 4.55
N GLU A 408 28.84 -20.18 3.31
CA GLU A 408 28.51 -19.15 2.31
C GLU A 408 27.11 -19.31 1.66
N ARG A 409 26.21 -20.11 2.27
CA ARG A 409 24.87 -20.36 1.73
C ARG A 409 23.89 -19.22 1.98
N VAL A 410 24.26 -18.23 2.79
CA VAL A 410 23.47 -17.02 3.02
C VAL A 410 24.18 -15.82 2.43
N ARG A 411 23.49 -15.06 1.59
CA ARG A 411 23.92 -13.75 1.13
C ARG A 411 23.00 -12.72 1.73
N ILE A 412 23.54 -11.84 2.57
CA ILE A 412 22.77 -10.76 3.19
C ILE A 412 23.15 -9.44 2.50
N VAL A 413 22.17 -8.60 2.20
CA VAL A 413 22.36 -7.30 1.53
C VAL A 413 21.53 -6.22 2.21
N ASP A 414 21.98 -4.97 2.15
CA ASP A 414 21.19 -3.84 2.67
C ASP A 414 20.02 -3.51 1.73
N TRP A 415 20.27 -3.65 0.44
CA TRP A 415 19.31 -3.44 -0.63
C TRP A 415 19.52 -4.44 -1.76
N LEU A 416 18.43 -4.83 -2.42
CA LEU A 416 18.50 -5.70 -3.58
C LEU A 416 18.90 -4.86 -4.81
N THR A 417 19.93 -5.31 -5.52
CA THR A 417 20.35 -4.76 -6.81
C THR A 417 19.37 -5.12 -7.94
N VAL A 418 18.62 -6.21 -7.75
CA VAL A 418 17.63 -6.73 -8.69
C VAL A 418 16.22 -6.50 -8.18
N ASP A 419 15.30 -6.14 -9.08
CA ASP A 419 13.88 -6.07 -8.76
C ASP A 419 13.34 -7.42 -8.23
N PRO A 420 12.57 -7.44 -7.12
CA PRO A 420 12.07 -8.69 -6.55
C PRO A 420 11.26 -9.56 -7.52
N VAL A 421 10.48 -8.95 -8.42
CA VAL A 421 9.69 -9.68 -9.42
C VAL A 421 10.62 -10.43 -10.37
N SER A 422 11.65 -9.76 -10.90
CA SER A 422 12.65 -10.36 -11.77
C SER A 422 13.42 -11.50 -11.08
N LEU A 423 13.67 -11.40 -9.76
CA LEU A 423 14.26 -12.50 -8.99
C LEU A 423 13.33 -13.73 -8.93
N LEU A 424 12.03 -13.53 -8.76
CA LEU A 424 11.05 -14.62 -8.76
C LEU A 424 10.97 -15.30 -10.13
N GLU A 425 11.03 -14.52 -11.22
CA GLU A 425 10.99 -15.01 -12.60
C GLU A 425 12.20 -15.88 -12.99
N THR A 426 13.32 -15.80 -12.25
CA THR A 426 14.46 -16.70 -12.48
C THR A 426 14.12 -18.18 -12.27
N GLY A 427 13.06 -18.48 -11.51
CA GLY A 427 12.70 -19.84 -11.11
C GLY A 427 13.62 -20.44 -10.03
N HIS A 428 14.61 -19.69 -9.53
CA HIS A 428 15.49 -20.15 -8.45
C HIS A 428 14.92 -19.88 -7.05
N VAL A 429 13.98 -18.95 -6.92
CA VAL A 429 13.32 -18.67 -5.64
C VAL A 429 12.22 -19.71 -5.39
N VAL A 430 12.41 -20.57 -4.40
CA VAL A 430 11.44 -21.63 -4.04
C VAL A 430 10.52 -21.23 -2.90
N ALA A 431 10.90 -20.21 -2.14
CA ALA A 431 10.10 -19.66 -1.05
C ALA A 431 10.47 -18.19 -0.84
N SER A 432 9.46 -17.37 -0.54
CA SER A 432 9.61 -15.94 -0.27
C SER A 432 9.06 -15.62 1.12
N VAL A 433 9.90 -15.03 1.97
CA VAL A 433 9.52 -14.49 3.27
C VAL A 433 9.33 -12.99 3.11
N HIS A 434 8.08 -12.54 3.25
CA HIS A 434 7.69 -11.15 3.05
C HIS A 434 6.77 -10.65 4.16
N HIS A 435 6.60 -9.33 4.23
CA HIS A 435 5.81 -8.65 5.27
C HIS A 435 4.29 -8.65 5.01
N GLY A 436 3.81 -9.38 4.01
CA GLY A 436 2.39 -9.38 3.64
C GLY A 436 1.88 -8.11 2.94
N GLY A 437 2.76 -7.23 2.46
CA GLY A 437 2.35 -6.08 1.65
C GLY A 437 1.71 -6.54 0.34
N SER A 438 0.64 -5.85 -0.07
CA SER A 438 -0.20 -6.24 -1.20
C SER A 438 0.51 -6.26 -2.57
N TYR A 439 1.68 -5.62 -2.70
CA TYR A 439 2.54 -5.68 -3.90
C TYR A 439 3.44 -6.93 -3.95
N VAL A 440 3.60 -7.64 -2.83
CA VAL A 440 4.52 -8.79 -2.70
C VAL A 440 3.77 -10.12 -2.79
N ALA A 441 2.43 -10.08 -2.76
CA ALA A 441 1.55 -11.24 -2.71
C ALA A 441 1.06 -11.65 -4.11
#